data_AF-A0A7X9CCT5-F1
#
_entry.id   AF-A0A7X9CCT5-F1
#
_cell.length_a   1.000
_cell.length_b   1.000
_cell.length_c   1.000
_cell.angle_alpha   90.00
_cell.angle_beta   90.00
_cell.angle_gamma   90.00
#
_symmetry.space_group_name_H-M   'P 1'
#
loop_
_entity.id
_entity.type
_entity.pdbx_description
1 polymer ?
#
loop_
_entity_poly.entity_id
_entity_poly.type
_entity_poly.pdbx_seq_one_letter_code
_entity_poly.pdbx_strand_id
1 'polypeptide(L)' 'MAQPHRVDDRAPVFVISVAAELSGMHPQTLRQYDRLGLVIPQRTRGRGR' A
#
# COMPACT_ATOMS: atom_id res chain seq x y z
N MET A 1 -22.30 -6.24 -3.63
CA MET A 1 -21.21 -6.17 -4.63
C MET A 1 -20.32 -5.01 -4.21
N ALA A 2 -19.15 -5.26 -3.62
CA ALA A 2 -18.28 -4.19 -3.16
C ALA A 2 -17.77 -3.42 -4.39
N GLN A 3 -18.14 -2.15 -4.50
CA GLN A 3 -17.64 -1.30 -5.58
C GLN A 3 -16.11 -1.27 -5.47
N PRO A 4 -15.35 -1.59 -6.54
CA PRO A 4 -13.93 -1.39 -6.51
C PRO A 4 -13.71 0.12 -6.32
N HIS A 5 -13.17 0.50 -5.17
CA HIS A 5 -12.72 1.86 -4.92
C HIS A 5 -11.60 2.12 -5.93
N ARG A 6 -11.98 2.69 -7.08
CA ARG A 6 -11.04 3.14 -8.10
C ARG A 6 -10.25 4.27 -7.45
N VAL A 7 -9.07 3.92 -6.96
CA VAL A 7 -8.06 4.91 -6.60
C VAL A 7 -7.86 5.77 -7.85
N ASP A 8 -8.01 7.08 -7.72
CA ASP A 8 -7.81 8.03 -8.82
C ASP A 8 -6.43 7.79 -9.44
N ASP A 9 -6.35 7.67 -10.76
CA ASP A 9 -5.08 7.46 -11.47
C ASP A 9 -4.10 8.63 -11.28
N ARG A 10 -4.59 9.79 -10.81
CA ARG A 10 -3.79 10.96 -10.45
C ARG A 10 -3.31 10.95 -9.00
N ALA A 11 -3.75 9.97 -8.19
CA ALA A 11 -3.32 9.88 -6.81
C ALA A 11 -1.80 9.60 -6.74
N PRO A 12 -1.05 10.37 -5.94
CA PRO A 12 0.37 10.13 -5.77
C PRO A 12 0.62 8.75 -5.14
N VAL A 13 1.52 7.96 -5.73
CA VAL A 13 1.95 6.67 -5.18
C VAL A 13 3.08 6.88 -4.20
N PHE A 14 2.90 6.39 -2.98
CA PHE A 14 3.87 6.51 -1.90
C PHE A 14 4.54 5.19 -1.60
N VAL A 15 5.80 5.26 -1.14
CA VAL A 15 6.47 4.11 -0.55
C VAL A 15 5.85 3.75 0.80
N ILE A 16 5.96 2.49 1.20
CA ILE A 16 5.33 1.98 2.43
C ILE A 16 5.79 2.71 3.71
N SER A 17 6.99 3.29 3.73
CA SER A 17 7.45 4.10 4.85
C SER A 17 6.65 5.39 5.00
N VAL A 18 6.32 6.06 3.90
CA VAL A 18 5.48 7.28 3.90
C VAL A 18 4.04 6.91 4.27
N ALA A 19 3.51 5.82 3.72
CA ALA A 19 2.17 5.35 4.10
C ALA A 19 2.08 5.00 5.61
N ALA A 20 3.15 4.45 6.19
CA ALA A 20 3.25 4.15 7.60
C ALA A 20 3.21 5.42 8.46
N GLU A 21 3.99 6.43 8.09
CA GLU A 21 4.00 7.73 8.75
C GLU A 21 2.63 8.42 8.68
N LEU A 22 2.02 8.47 7.50
CA LEU A 22 0.70 9.09 7.28
C LEU A 22 -0.43 8.41 8.06
N SER A 23 -0.34 7.09 8.25
CA SER A 23 -1.32 6.31 9.02
C SER A 23 -0.99 6.19 10.50
N GLY A 24 0.15 6.74 10.96
CA GLY A 24 0.64 6.55 12.32
C GLY A 24 0.97 5.10 12.68
N MET A 25 1.20 4.25 11.67
CA MET A 25 1.49 2.82 11.83
C MET A 25 2.98 2.54 11.67
N HIS A 26 3.47 1.45 12.27
CA HIS A 26 4.80 0.96 11.97
C HIS A 26 4.82 0.29 10.57
N PRO A 27 5.86 0.48 9.73
CA PRO A 27 5.91 -0.11 8.39
C PRO A 27 5.74 -1.64 8.36
N GLN A 28 6.17 -2.33 9.43
CA GLN A 28 6.00 -3.77 9.56
C GLN A 28 4.52 -4.19 9.71
N THR A 29 3.70 -3.37 10.37
CA THR A 29 2.26 -3.60 10.52
C THR A 29 1.57 -3.53 9.16
N LEU A 30 1.90 -2.53 8.34
CA LEU A 30 1.37 -2.43 6.97
C LEU A 30 1.81 -3.60 6.08
N ARG A 31 3.06 -4.07 6.22
CA ARG A 31 3.54 -5.28 5.52
C ARG A 31 2.84 -6.55 5.99
N GLN A 32 2.42 -6.60 7.25
CA GLN A 32 1.61 -7.69 7.76
C GLN A 32 0.21 -7.66 7.13
N TYR A 33 -0.39 -6.48 7.02
CA TYR A 33 -1.69 -6.33 6.36
C TYR A 33 -1.66 -6.65 4.85
N ASP A 34 -0.59 -6.29 4.14
CA ASP A 34 -0.35 -6.74 2.74
C ASP A 34 -0.28 -8.27 2.65
N ARG A 35 0.51 -8.92 3.53
CA ARG A 35 0.61 -10.39 3.56
C ARG A 35 -0.72 -11.09 3.90
N LEU A 36 -1.54 -10.47 4.74
CA LEU A 36 -2.86 -10.97 5.10
C LEU A 36 -3.94 -10.67 4.03
N GLY A 37 -3.60 -9.91 2.99
CA GLY A 37 -4.56 -9.50 1.94
C GLY A 37 -5.54 -8.41 2.38
N LEU A 38 -5.31 -7.79 3.53
CA LEU A 38 -6.11 -6.66 4.03
C LEU A 38 -5.78 -5.36 3.28
N VAL A 39 -4.58 -5.28 2.69
CA VAL A 39 -4.12 -4.15 1.87
C VAL A 39 -3.58 -4.69 0.56
N ILE A 40 -3.93 -4.04 -0.55
CA ILE A 40 -3.46 -4.41 -1.90
C ILE A 40 -2.54 -3.28 -2.39
N PRO A 41 -1.22 -3.34 -2.09
CA PRO A 41 -0.30 -2.31 -2.55
C PRO A 41 -0.07 -2.45 -4.05
N GLN A 42 0.04 -1.32 -4.74
CA GLN A 42 0.62 -1.32 -6.08
C GLN A 42 2.10 -1.71 -5.97
N ARG A 43 2.47 -2.78 -6.68
CA ARG A 43 3.85 -3.26 -6.74
C ARG A 43 4.49 -2.73 -8.02
N THR A 44 5.54 -1.93 -7.89
CA THR A 44 6.43 -1.67 -9.01
C THR A 44 7.13 -2.98 -9.38
N ARG A 45 7.09 -3.37 -10.67
CA ARG A 45 7.77 -4.57 -11.17
C ARG A 45 9.28 -4.40 -10.98
N GLY A 46 9.83 -5.05 -9.96
CA GLY A 46 11.26 -5.34 -9.84
C GLY A 46 12.13 -4.17 -9.39
N ARG A 47 12.51 -4.17 -8.10
CA ARG A 47 13.88 -3.83 -7.72
C ARG A 47 14.40 -4.82 -6.70
N GLY A 48 14.54 -6.07 -7.14
CA GLY A 48 15.46 -6.99 -6.51
C GLY A 48 16.85 -6.66 -7.06
N ARG A 49 17.66 -5.97 -6.24
CA ARG A 49 19.07 -5.62 -6.43
C ARG A 49 19.47 -5.12 -7.83
#